data_AF-A0A1X2H9Q7-F1
#
_entry.id   AF-A0A1X2H9Q7-F1
#
_cell.length_a   1.000
_cell.length_b   1.000
_cell.length_c   1.000
_cell.angle_alpha   90.00
_cell.angle_beta   90.00
_cell.angle_gamma   90.00
#
_symmetry.space_group_name_H-M   'P 1'
#
loop_
_entity.id
_entity.type
_entity.pdbx_description
1 polymer ?
#
loop_
_entity_poly.entity_id
_entity_poly.type
_entity_poly.pdbx_seq_one_letter_code
_entity_poly.pdbx_strand_id
1 'polypeptide(L)'
;MRLFGLITLLFAISSYADVVQVTDDNLDVLIKSSDEWLLDFYADWCGYCKKFAPKYEAAERILASNTETSHVRVGKVNVDTAPALAARFFVQRLPTVVHIKEHEVRVIPRPKPPILSRLLQTKSGARLSLSRVSPRPLASCKSEER
;
A
#
# COMPACT_ATOMS: atom_id res chain seq x y z
N MET A 1 -16.64 8.87 53.26
CA MET A 1 -16.40 10.04 52.39
C MET A 1 -14.91 10.14 52.06
N ARG A 2 -14.42 9.48 51.01
CA ARG A 2 -13.27 9.95 50.21
C ARG A 2 -13.45 9.45 48.78
N LEU A 3 -13.49 10.41 47.87
CA LEU A 3 -13.57 10.29 46.43
C LEU A 3 -12.58 9.24 45.89
N PHE A 4 -13.09 8.10 45.44
CA PHE A 4 -12.51 7.34 44.32
C PHE A 4 -13.49 7.56 43.14
N GLY A 5 -13.62 8.75 42.56
CA GLY A 5 -12.52 9.55 42.04
C GLY A 5 -12.07 9.03 40.67
N LEU A 6 -13.00 8.94 39.71
CA LEU A 6 -12.76 9.27 38.28
C LEU A 6 -11.62 8.55 37.51
N ILE A 7 -11.23 7.31 37.84
CA ILE A 7 -10.08 6.63 37.18
C ILE A 7 -10.43 5.57 36.10
N THR A 8 -11.69 5.37 35.72
CA THR A 8 -12.04 4.36 34.69
C THR A 8 -12.71 4.91 33.42
N LEU A 9 -12.31 6.11 32.97
CA LEU A 9 -12.78 6.66 31.68
C LEU A 9 -11.67 6.90 30.64
N LEU A 10 -10.55 6.19 30.73
CA LEU A 10 -9.40 6.36 29.81
C LEU A 10 -8.76 5.03 29.39
N PHE A 11 -9.51 3.94 29.36
CA PHE A 11 -9.09 2.67 28.77
C PHE A 11 -10.04 2.25 27.65
N ALA A 12 -10.33 3.16 26.73
CA ALA A 12 -10.74 2.79 25.37
C ALA A 12 -9.64 3.29 24.45
N ILE A 13 -8.67 2.40 24.26
CA ILE A 13 -7.49 2.55 23.43
C ILE A 13 -7.97 3.01 22.05
N SER A 14 -7.54 4.20 21.66
CA SER A 14 -7.67 4.71 20.30
C SER A 14 -6.87 3.76 19.40
N SER A 15 -7.54 2.76 18.82
CA SER A 15 -7.04 1.99 17.69
C SER A 15 -7.11 2.90 16.46
N TYR A 16 -6.20 3.87 16.40
CA TYR A 16 -5.96 4.63 15.19
C TYR A 16 -5.16 3.73 14.27
N ALA A 17 -5.82 3.17 13.24
CA ALA A 17 -5.13 2.51 12.14
C ALA A 17 -4.29 3.59 11.45
N ASP A 18 -3.02 3.69 11.85
CA ASP A 18 -2.13 4.75 11.42
C ASP A 18 -1.62 4.43 10.01
N VAL A 19 -1.95 5.31 9.07
CA VAL A 19 -1.49 5.19 7.70
C VAL A 19 -0.04 5.63 7.65
N VAL A 20 0.86 4.68 7.42
CA VAL A 20 2.29 4.95 7.46
C VAL A 20 2.68 5.74 6.21
N GLN A 21 3.23 6.94 6.41
CA GLN A 21 3.86 7.70 5.32
C GLN A 21 5.20 7.07 4.98
N VAL A 22 5.33 6.62 3.73
CA VAL A 22 6.51 5.91 3.24
C VAL A 22 7.35 6.87 2.38
N THR A 23 8.63 6.95 2.72
CA THR A 23 9.65 7.79 2.07
C THR A 23 10.78 6.91 1.52
N ASP A 24 11.68 7.52 0.75
CA ASP A 24 12.83 6.83 0.16
C ASP A 24 13.70 6.11 1.21
N ASP A 25 13.89 6.72 2.39
CA ASP A 25 14.78 6.20 3.43
C ASP A 25 14.12 5.16 4.34
N ASN A 26 12.79 5.19 4.47
CA ASN A 26 12.10 4.37 5.46
C ASN A 26 11.64 3.01 4.93
N LEU A 27 11.39 2.89 3.62
CA LEU A 27 10.76 1.68 3.09
C LEU A 27 11.61 0.44 3.32
N ASP A 28 12.94 0.55 3.20
CA ASP A 28 13.84 -0.58 3.36
C ASP A 28 13.96 -1.05 4.82
N VAL A 29 13.69 -0.16 5.78
CA VAL A 29 13.57 -0.54 7.20
C VAL A 29 12.20 -1.19 7.45
N LEU A 30 11.16 -0.65 6.82
CA LEU A 30 9.77 -1.07 6.97
C LEU A 30 9.46 -2.45 6.35
N ILE A 31 10.12 -2.82 5.24
CA ILE A 31 9.94 -4.13 4.57
C ILE A 31 10.73 -5.26 5.27
N LYS A 32 11.71 -4.95 6.12
CA LYS A 32 12.54 -5.98 6.79
C LYS A 32 11.79 -6.81 7.82
N SER A 33 10.72 -6.30 8.39
CA SER A 33 9.81 -7.15 9.15
C SER A 33 8.93 -7.89 8.14
N SER A 34 8.73 -9.19 8.34
CA SER A 34 8.05 -10.13 7.43
C SER A 34 6.55 -9.85 7.20
N ASP A 35 6.15 -8.58 7.20
CA ASP A 35 4.80 -8.09 7.05
C ASP A 35 4.48 -7.87 5.57
N GLU A 36 3.22 -8.12 5.21
CA GLU A 36 2.70 -7.86 3.88
C GLU A 36 2.42 -6.36 3.75
N TRP A 37 2.83 -5.72 2.66
CA TRP A 37 2.70 -4.27 2.49
C TRP A 37 1.84 -3.90 1.30
N LEU A 38 0.91 -2.99 1.51
CA LEU A 38 0.13 -2.34 0.46
C LEU A 38 0.52 -0.86 0.41
N LEU A 39 1.08 -0.42 -0.72
CA LEU A 39 1.57 0.95 -0.91
C LEU A 39 0.74 1.67 -1.98
N ASP A 40 0.19 2.83 -1.66
CA ASP A 40 -0.46 3.73 -2.64
C ASP A 40 0.47 4.88 -3.05
N PHE A 41 0.87 4.88 -4.32
CA PHE A 41 1.64 5.96 -4.92
C PHE A 41 0.68 7.05 -5.42
N TYR A 42 0.78 8.24 -4.83
CA TYR A 42 -0.09 9.37 -5.10
C TYR A 42 0.70 10.68 -5.29
N ALA A 43 0.00 11.73 -5.71
CA ALA A 43 0.49 13.10 -5.73
C ALA A 43 -0.63 14.10 -5.40
N ASP A 44 -0.27 15.25 -4.83
CA ASP A 44 -1.24 16.26 -4.37
C ASP A 44 -1.92 17.02 -5.51
N TRP A 45 -1.28 17.08 -6.67
CA TRP A 45 -1.83 17.68 -7.89
C TRP A 45 -2.74 16.72 -8.67
N CYS A 46 -2.76 15.43 -8.33
CA CYS A 46 -3.51 14.41 -9.05
C CYS A 46 -4.99 14.37 -8.62
N GLY A 47 -5.88 14.90 -9.46
CA GLY A 47 -7.33 14.90 -9.20
C GLY A 47 -7.97 13.51 -9.07
N TYR A 48 -7.48 12.50 -9.80
CA TYR A 48 -7.97 11.13 -9.66
C TYR A 48 -7.56 10.51 -8.32
N CYS A 49 -6.34 10.80 -7.86
CA CYS A 49 -5.80 10.32 -6.59
C CYS A 49 -6.65 10.83 -5.41
N LYS A 50 -7.07 12.10 -5.44
CA LYS A 50 -8.01 12.67 -4.45
C LYS A 50 -9.35 11.92 -4.38
N LYS A 51 -9.87 11.46 -5.51
CA LYS A 51 -11.10 10.64 -5.56
C LYS A 51 -10.88 9.19 -5.10
N PHE A 52 -9.65 8.70 -5.17
CA PHE A 52 -9.26 7.36 -4.75
C PHE A 52 -8.96 7.28 -3.24
N ALA A 53 -8.36 8.32 -2.67
CA ALA A 53 -7.99 8.41 -1.25
C ALA A 53 -9.06 7.89 -0.26
N PRO A 54 -10.33 8.34 -0.29
CA PRO A 54 -11.33 7.87 0.68
C PRO A 54 -11.67 6.38 0.53
N LYS A 55 -11.46 5.80 -0.66
CA LYS A 55 -11.66 4.36 -0.90
C LYS A 55 -10.49 3.54 -0.39
N TYR A 56 -9.28 4.09 -0.54
CA TYR A 56 -8.08 3.49 0.02
C TYR A 56 -8.16 3.46 1.56
N GLU A 57 -8.56 4.57 2.18
CA GLU A 57 -8.78 4.69 3.63
C GLU A 57 -9.89 3.74 4.13
N ALA A 58 -10.96 3.54 3.35
CA ALA A 58 -11.97 2.54 3.69
C ALA A 58 -11.40 1.11 3.67
N ALA A 59 -10.54 0.79 2.70
CA ALA A 59 -9.89 -0.52 2.64
C ALA A 59 -8.91 -0.71 3.81
N GLU A 60 -8.12 0.31 4.16
CA GLU A 60 -7.25 0.32 5.35
C GLU A 60 -8.01 -0.03 6.61
N ARG A 61 -9.14 0.64 6.85
CA ARG A 61 -9.99 0.37 8.02
C ARG A 61 -10.50 -1.07 8.06
N ILE A 62 -10.86 -1.64 6.92
CA ILE A 62 -11.31 -3.04 6.82
C ILE A 62 -10.15 -3.98 7.19
N LEU A 63 -8.94 -3.70 6.69
CA LEU A 63 -7.76 -4.52 6.95
C LEU A 63 -7.30 -4.46 8.40
N ALA A 64 -7.34 -3.28 8.99
CA ALA A 64 -7.07 -3.09 10.42
C ALA A 64 -8.11 -3.79 11.31
N SER A 65 -9.37 -3.87 10.86
CA SER A 65 -10.45 -4.49 11.64
C SER A 65 -10.48 -6.01 11.58
N ASN A 66 -9.78 -6.63 10.63
CA ASN A 66 -9.83 -8.08 10.41
C ASN A 66 -8.57 -8.75 10.97
N THR A 67 -8.75 -9.62 11.95
CA THR A 67 -7.67 -10.32 12.67
C THR A 67 -6.88 -11.26 11.77
N GLU A 68 -7.45 -11.78 10.69
CA GLU A 68 -6.74 -12.64 9.73
C GLU A 68 -5.82 -11.84 8.80
N THR A 69 -6.11 -10.56 8.55
CA THR A 69 -5.30 -9.67 7.70
C THR A 69 -4.47 -8.68 8.51
N SER A 70 -4.36 -8.87 9.83
CA SER A 70 -3.62 -7.97 10.74
C SER A 70 -2.13 -7.86 10.43
N HIS A 71 -1.60 -8.75 9.58
CA HIS A 71 -0.20 -8.72 9.11
C HIS A 71 0.01 -7.83 7.87
N VAL A 72 -1.08 -7.28 7.30
CA VAL A 72 -1.01 -6.40 6.13
C VAL A 72 -0.90 -4.96 6.62
N ARG A 73 0.27 -4.35 6.41
CA ARG A 73 0.48 -2.92 6.65
C ARG A 73 0.16 -2.12 5.40
N VAL A 74 -0.46 -0.98 5.62
CA VAL A 74 -0.85 -0.08 4.53
C VAL A 74 -0.06 1.22 4.65
N GLY A 75 0.47 1.68 3.53
CA GLY A 75 1.29 2.87 3.46
C GLY A 75 0.97 3.72 2.24
N LYS A 76 1.25 5.01 2.36
CA LYS A 76 1.08 5.98 1.27
C LYS A 76 2.43 6.58 0.92
N VAL A 77 2.69 6.73 -0.38
CA VAL A 77 3.93 7.27 -0.93
C VAL A 77 3.58 8.46 -1.80
N ASN A 78 4.06 9.65 -1.43
CA ASN A 78 3.98 10.80 -2.32
C ASN A 78 5.16 10.77 -3.31
N VAL A 79 4.88 10.73 -4.61
CA VAL A 79 5.92 10.65 -5.64
C VAL A 79 6.74 11.92 -5.79
N ASP A 80 6.22 13.07 -5.33
CA ASP A 80 6.95 14.34 -5.34
C ASP A 80 8.02 14.37 -4.24
N THR A 81 7.76 13.69 -3.10
CA THR A 81 8.69 13.62 -1.96
C THR A 81 9.60 12.38 -2.00
N ALA A 82 9.17 11.32 -2.70
CA ALA A 82 9.90 10.05 -2.81
C ALA A 82 10.07 9.61 -4.28
N PRO A 83 10.78 10.39 -5.11
CA PRO A 83 10.93 10.11 -6.54
C PRO A 83 11.79 8.86 -6.81
N ALA A 84 12.77 8.57 -5.95
CA ALA A 84 13.62 7.39 -6.10
C ALA A 84 12.80 6.10 -5.90
N LEU A 85 11.88 6.10 -4.94
CA LEU A 85 10.95 5.00 -4.70
C LEU A 85 9.99 4.81 -5.88
N ALA A 86 9.41 5.89 -6.37
CA ALA A 86 8.54 5.86 -7.55
C ALA A 86 9.25 5.25 -8.77
N ALA A 87 10.52 5.64 -8.99
CA ALA A 87 11.36 5.07 -10.04
C ALA A 87 11.66 3.58 -9.80
N ARG A 88 11.99 3.20 -8.56
CA ARG A 88 12.29 1.80 -8.17
C ARG A 88 11.15 0.85 -8.48
N PHE A 89 9.92 1.29 -8.29
CA PHE A 89 8.71 0.52 -8.58
C PHE A 89 8.13 0.78 -9.98
N PHE A 90 8.85 1.49 -10.85
CA PHE A 90 8.43 1.83 -12.21
C PHE A 90 7.02 2.46 -12.26
N VAL A 91 6.73 3.38 -11.34
CA VAL A 91 5.44 4.08 -11.27
C VAL A 91 5.34 5.08 -12.43
N GLN A 92 4.58 4.71 -13.46
CA GLN A 92 4.41 5.54 -14.66
C GLN A 92 3.12 6.39 -14.63
N ARG A 93 2.12 6.00 -13.82
CA ARG A 93 0.82 6.64 -13.75
C ARG A 93 0.32 6.63 -12.33
N LEU A 94 -0.48 7.63 -11.97
CA LEU A 94 -1.07 7.73 -10.65
C LEU A 94 -2.60 7.58 -10.73
N PRO A 95 -3.23 7.04 -9.68
CA PRO A 95 -2.62 6.32 -8.56
C PRO A 95 -2.16 4.92 -8.99
N THR A 96 -1.08 4.44 -8.40
CA THR A 96 -0.59 3.07 -8.58
C THR A 96 -0.50 2.42 -7.22
N VAL A 97 -1.08 1.24 -7.07
CA VAL A 97 -0.99 0.47 -5.83
C VAL A 97 0.01 -0.66 -6.03
N VAL A 98 0.94 -0.81 -5.09
CA VAL A 98 1.93 -1.88 -5.07
C VAL A 98 1.67 -2.76 -3.86
N HIS A 99 1.63 -4.06 -4.09
CA HIS A 99 1.50 -5.07 -3.05
C HIS A 99 2.83 -5.84 -2.93
N ILE A 100 3.39 -5.91 -1.74
CA ILE A 100 4.65 -6.59 -1.44
C ILE A 100 4.35 -7.74 -0.47
N LYS A 101 4.68 -8.96 -0.88
CA LYS A 101 4.51 -10.17 -0.06
C LYS A 101 5.70 -11.10 -0.25
N GLU A 102 6.39 -11.48 0.83
CA GLU A 102 7.44 -12.51 0.82
C GLU A 102 8.48 -12.36 -0.33
N HIS A 103 8.90 -11.12 -0.62
CA HIS A 103 9.81 -10.73 -1.71
C HIS A 103 9.22 -10.66 -3.13
N GLU A 104 7.93 -10.94 -3.30
CA GLU A 104 7.20 -10.69 -4.55
C GLU A 104 6.59 -9.28 -4.54
N VAL A 105 6.91 -8.49 -5.56
CA VAL A 105 6.34 -7.16 -5.77
C VAL A 105 5.31 -7.23 -6.89
N ARG A 106 4.05 -6.96 -6.57
CA ARG A 106 2.92 -6.92 -7.50
C ARG A 106 2.42 -5.51 -7.68
N VAL A 107 2.66 -4.94 -8.86
CA VAL A 107 2.14 -3.62 -9.24
C VAL A 107 0.74 -3.78 -9.81
N ILE A 108 -0.22 -3.02 -9.29
CA ILE A 108 -1.62 -3.02 -9.72
C ILE A 108 -1.89 -1.71 -10.47
N PRO A 109 -1.68 -1.70 -11.80
CA PRO A 109 -1.98 -0.52 -12.60
C PRO A 109 -3.49 -0.33 -12.67
N ARG A 110 -3.98 0.79 -12.13
CA ARG A 110 -5.41 1.13 -11.96
C ARG A 110 -6.14 0.26 -10.94
N PRO A 111 -6.00 0.57 -9.64
CA PRO A 111 -6.85 -0.04 -8.63
C PRO A 111 -8.31 0.33 -8.90
N LYS A 112 -9.15 -0.66 -9.25
CA LYS A 112 -10.60 -0.41 -9.25
C LYS A 112 -11.05 -0.28 -7.79
N PRO A 113 -12.02 0.61 -7.48
CA PRO A 113 -12.53 0.84 -6.13
C PRO A 113 -12.85 -0.41 -5.30
N PRO A 114 -13.36 -1.53 -5.86
CA PRO A 114 -13.72 -2.71 -5.07
C PRO A 114 -12.63 -3.80 -5.04
N ILE A 115 -11.40 -3.53 -5.49
CA ILE A 115 -10.39 -4.60 -5.70
C ILE A 115 -9.52 -4.88 -4.47
N LEU A 116 -9.39 -3.95 -3.51
CA LEU A 116 -8.52 -4.15 -2.35
C LEU A 116 -9.00 -5.29 -1.44
N SER A 117 -10.31 -5.38 -1.21
CA SER A 117 -10.89 -6.52 -0.48
C SER A 117 -10.74 -7.84 -1.23
N ARG A 118 -10.76 -7.82 -2.57
CA ARG A 118 -10.65 -9.02 -3.40
C ARG A 118 -9.22 -9.53 -3.54
N LEU A 119 -8.22 -8.65 -3.63
CA LEU A 119 -6.79 -9.00 -3.70
C LEU A 119 -6.31 -9.71 -2.44
N LEU A 120 -6.90 -9.39 -1.30
CA LEU A 120 -6.53 -9.96 0.00
C LEU A 120 -7.34 -11.23 0.30
N GLN A 121 -8.46 -11.44 -0.40
CA GLN A 121 -9.26 -12.67 -0.33
C GLN A 121 -8.86 -13.75 -1.35
N THR A 122 -7.96 -13.48 -2.32
CA THR A 122 -7.42 -14.54 -3.19
C THR A 122 -6.39 -15.35 -2.43
N LYS A 123 -6.91 -16.24 -1.58
CA LYS A 123 -6.26 -17.31 -0.84
C LYS A 123 -5.00 -17.86 -1.52
N SER A 124 -3.90 -17.87 -0.76
CA SER A 124 -3.14 -19.05 -0.29
C SER A 124 -3.34 -20.44 -0.95
N GLY A 125 -3.67 -20.56 -2.24
CA GLY A 125 -3.80 -21.89 -2.87
C GLY A 125 -4.35 -21.95 -4.29
N ALA A 126 -4.75 -20.85 -4.91
CA ALA A 126 -5.11 -20.88 -6.33
C ALA A 126 -3.86 -20.69 -7.19
N ARG A 127 -3.34 -21.81 -7.70
CA ARG A 127 -2.35 -21.90 -8.79
C ARG A 127 -2.88 -21.12 -10.00
N LEU A 128 -2.67 -19.81 -10.03
CA LEU A 128 -2.73 -19.04 -11.26
C LEU A 128 -1.56 -19.55 -12.10
N SER A 129 -1.90 -20.23 -13.20
CA SER A 129 -0.95 -20.56 -14.24
C SER A 129 -0.31 -19.27 -14.70
N LEU A 130 0.88 -19.00 -14.14
CA LEU A 130 1.86 -18.03 -14.58
C LEU A 130 2.21 -18.35 -16.03
N SER A 131 1.36 -17.91 -16.95
CA SER A 131 1.75 -17.75 -18.33
C SER A 131 2.59 -16.48 -18.40
N ARG A 132 3.86 -16.64 -17.99
CA ARG A 132 5.01 -15.85 -18.37
C ARG A 132 4.80 -14.32 -18.40
N VAL A 133 4.90 -13.69 -17.24
CA VAL A 133 5.62 -12.42 -17.18
C VAL A 133 7.06 -12.77 -16.78
N SER A 134 7.83 -13.21 -17.77
CA SER A 134 9.29 -13.21 -17.65
C SER A 134 9.75 -11.76 -17.55
N PRO A 135 10.71 -11.43 -16.67
CA PRO A 135 11.41 -10.16 -16.74
C PRO A 135 11.98 -10.01 -18.14
N ARG A 136 11.56 -8.98 -18.86
CA ARG A 136 12.17 -8.63 -20.15
C ARG A 136 13.46 -7.86 -19.81
N PRO A 137 14.63 -8.27 -20.32
CA PRO A 137 15.89 -7.62 -19.98
C PRO A 137 15.84 -6.13 -20.32
N LEU A 138 16.40 -5.28 -19.45
CA LEU A 138 16.69 -3.88 -19.77
C LEU A 138 17.54 -3.83 -21.04
N ALA A 139 16.95 -3.38 -22.15
CA ALA A 139 17.67 -3.09 -23.36
C ALA A 139 17.16 -1.79 -24.00
N SER A 140 18.01 -0.78 -23.87
CA SER A 140 18.27 0.33 -24.80
C SER A 140 17.16 1.33 -25.10
N CYS A 141 17.40 2.55 -24.59
CA CYS A 141 16.99 3.79 -25.26
C CYS A 141 17.35 3.74 -26.75
N LYS A 142 16.41 4.15 -27.60
CA LYS A 142 16.74 4.85 -28.83
C LYS A 142 15.65 5.90 -29.07
N SER A 143 16.08 7.15 -28.99
CA SER A 143 15.44 8.31 -29.60
C SER A 143 15.00 7.98 -31.02
N GLU A 144 13.79 8.32 -31.41
CA GLU A 144 13.54 8.70 -32.80
C GLU A 144 12.41 9.73 -32.85
N GLU A 145 12.80 10.85 -33.42
CA GLU A 145 12.08 12.09 -33.65
C GLU A 145 11.19 11.93 -34.89
N ARG A 146 9.95 12.43 -34.81
CA ARG A 146 9.28 13.07 -35.95
C ARG A 146 8.06 13.89 -35.53
#